data_AF-A0A7Y4ND61-F1
#
_entry.id   AF-A0A7Y4ND61-F1
#
_cell.length_a   1.000
_cell.length_b   1.000
_cell.length_c   1.000
_cell.angle_alpha   90.00
_cell.angle_beta   90.00
_cell.angle_gamma   90.00
#
_symmetry.space_group_name_H-M   'P 1'
#
loop_
_entity.id
_entity.type
_entity.pdbx_description
1 polymer ?
#
loop_
_entity_poly.entity_id
_entity_poly.type
_entity_poly.pdbx_seq_one_letter_code
_entity_poly.pdbx_strand_id
1 'polypeptide(L)'
;MRAFFPILLATALLSGCGTDETTPPATGPSQDEVNRVCAGVHCTAGYCTSEGGVAACRCGPLDQELGSTCEVEEVDDFDEVPNPGPQQRGVPLVALAGRLHRLDVDAFTFWGVKGRTYRFTCTPEGFQWCHLAITPWPTPFDHGLVTYEGRDTVLTVSLANSMMHTASVAAWPARFSTERGTYTVSLVEVGDAEGPPDVPAKPIPTDGTLVSGHVDFQGDEDTFAFTALAGHVYRARCAGQDLTPAIESVMPLEAWRHFEWEEGGSSTAVVKLRAGAHRLRIGSHAALGTTAYQCTLEDLGEDDHADEADGATALPAFASELALTGALETRSDADWFSFPAKAGHAYDLVCDRATQFVCASSFIAIPSTLPTAKAEMLPVALKEDGLLWVQVSNPMRSDILTNPRGPYALRVVDLGPDQGSGVEDAVPASVGVPIPGVFAPHNDKDTFRVNVEAGHVYRLRLADRVVSSVFEAYRPSEPGRNLMLFNLPPKEFFKSTRSEPIVFLVGGVQGPYVFIIEDVGQDDHADALEDATVVPAPMLYAEGWIDTSHDEDWFAFDLEARAYEVRAFPQDGSGAPGFALLEADGVTPVPTQAGTGDVRPVAPGRYFLHVGHPFIPATPGTPYRWELHPR
;
A
#
# COMPACT_ATOMS: atom_id res chain seq x y z
N MET A 1 49.55 20.40 66.90
CA MET A 1 48.25 19.76 67.14
C MET A 1 48.35 18.32 66.68
N ARG A 2 48.10 17.37 67.61
CA ARG A 2 47.56 16.00 67.49
C ARG A 2 47.94 15.16 66.24
N ALA A 3 48.33 13.88 66.33
CA ALA A 3 48.46 12.93 67.44
C ALA A 3 48.90 11.55 66.86
N PHE A 4 49.89 10.91 67.52
CA PHE A 4 50.10 9.45 67.77
C PHE A 4 50.21 8.44 66.58
N PHE A 5 51.39 7.84 66.25
CA PHE A 5 52.24 6.74 66.86
C PHE A 5 51.71 5.29 66.64
N PRO A 6 52.52 4.19 66.56
CA PRO A 6 53.94 3.99 66.97
C PRO A 6 54.88 3.11 66.03
N ILE A 7 56.22 3.29 66.03
CA ILE A 7 57.37 2.53 66.69
C ILE A 7 57.68 1.14 66.04
N LEU A 8 58.89 0.78 65.56
CA LEU A 8 60.18 0.47 66.25
C LEU A 8 61.42 0.64 65.33
N LEU A 9 62.45 1.40 65.76
CA LEU A 9 63.84 0.99 66.15
C LEU A 9 64.70 0.31 65.04
N ALA A 10 65.76 0.91 64.46
CA ALA A 10 67.10 1.22 65.01
C ALA A 10 67.75 0.00 65.75
N THR A 11 68.96 -0.48 65.44
CA THR A 11 70.25 0.24 65.56
C THR A 11 71.39 -0.57 64.91
N ALA A 12 72.45 0.14 64.55
CA ALA A 12 73.73 -0.29 63.99
C ALA A 12 74.66 -1.06 64.96
N LEU A 13 75.83 -1.49 64.44
CA LEU A 13 77.16 -1.83 65.01
C LEU A 13 77.69 -3.06 64.22
N LEU A 14 78.95 -3.27 63.80
CA LEU A 14 80.25 -2.61 63.93
C LEU A 14 81.19 -3.23 62.86
N SER A 15 82.13 -2.43 62.36
CA SER A 15 83.51 -2.72 61.91
C SER A 15 84.04 -4.17 61.79
N GLY A 16 84.72 -4.47 60.68
CA GLY A 16 85.75 -5.52 60.58
C GLY A 16 86.51 -5.48 59.25
N CYS A 17 87.77 -5.05 59.28
CA CYS A 17 88.70 -5.02 58.14
C CYS A 17 89.07 -6.42 57.63
N GLY A 18 89.40 -6.55 56.34
CA GLY A 18 90.15 -7.70 55.81
C GLY A 18 90.09 -7.82 54.29
N THR A 19 91.24 -7.71 53.65
CA THR A 19 91.52 -7.71 52.20
C THR A 19 91.32 -9.06 51.53
N ASP A 20 90.85 -9.08 50.27
CA ASP A 20 91.50 -9.87 49.21
C ASP A 20 91.13 -9.37 47.80
N GLU A 21 92.18 -9.17 47.00
CA GLU A 21 92.13 -8.83 45.57
C GLU A 21 91.50 -9.96 44.75
N THR A 22 90.64 -9.64 43.77
CA THR A 22 90.67 -10.26 42.43
C THR A 22 89.75 -9.52 41.44
N THR A 23 90.39 -8.95 40.40
CA THR A 23 89.84 -8.45 39.10
C THR A 23 88.83 -7.29 39.10
N PRO A 24 89.08 -6.18 38.36
CA PRO A 24 88.02 -5.22 38.04
C PRO A 24 87.01 -5.88 37.08
N PRO A 25 85.70 -5.64 37.26
CA PRO A 25 84.66 -6.16 36.37
C PRO A 25 84.82 -5.54 34.97
N ALA A 26 84.49 -6.32 33.94
CA ALA A 26 84.34 -5.78 32.58
C ALA A 26 83.36 -4.60 32.62
N THR A 27 83.89 -3.39 32.47
CA THR A 27 83.08 -2.21 32.20
C THR A 27 82.30 -2.50 30.93
N GLY A 28 80.96 -2.49 31.02
CA GLY A 28 80.11 -2.55 29.84
C GLY A 28 80.43 -1.45 28.83
N PRO A 29 79.89 -1.52 27.61
CA PRO A 29 80.16 -0.53 26.58
C PRO A 29 79.81 0.88 27.07
N SER A 30 80.63 1.87 26.70
CA SER A 30 80.35 3.26 27.08
C SER A 30 79.05 3.74 26.41
N GLN A 31 78.33 4.68 27.04
CA GLN A 31 77.10 5.23 26.47
C GLN A 31 77.34 5.85 25.08
N ASP A 32 78.49 6.48 24.86
CA ASP A 32 78.86 7.05 23.57
C ASP A 32 79.08 5.97 22.49
N GLU A 33 79.59 4.81 22.88
CA GLU A 33 79.74 3.66 21.97
C GLU A 33 78.38 3.06 21.63
N VAL A 34 77.52 2.83 22.62
CA VAL A 34 76.15 2.34 22.41
C VAL A 34 75.38 3.30 21.51
N ASN A 35 75.39 4.61 21.80
CA ASN A 35 74.71 5.62 20.98
C ASN A 35 75.24 5.65 19.54
N ARG A 36 76.54 5.40 19.33
CA ARG A 36 77.14 5.39 17.99
C ARG A 36 76.77 4.14 17.20
N VAL A 37 76.86 2.94 17.80
CA VAL A 37 76.61 1.68 17.07
C VAL A 37 75.11 1.41 16.92
N CYS A 38 74.30 1.84 17.88
CA CYS A 38 72.84 1.68 17.85
C CYS A 38 72.11 2.81 17.09
N ALA A 39 72.82 3.77 16.51
CA ALA A 39 72.21 4.81 15.69
C ALA A 39 71.57 4.20 14.43
N GLY A 40 70.23 4.20 14.37
CA GLY A 40 69.46 3.63 13.27
C GLY A 40 69.31 2.10 13.29
N VAL A 41 69.68 1.45 14.40
CA VAL A 41 69.45 0.01 14.61
C VAL A 41 68.23 -0.15 15.51
N HIS A 42 67.23 -0.85 14.99
CA HIS A 42 66.04 -1.23 15.74
C HIS A 42 66.16 -2.68 16.18
N CYS A 43 65.54 -3.01 17.30
CA CYS A 43 65.56 -4.34 17.87
C CYS A 43 64.14 -4.87 17.87
N THR A 44 63.96 -6.10 17.36
CA THR A 44 62.67 -6.80 17.33
C THR A 44 62.00 -6.89 18.72
N ALA A 45 62.81 -6.86 19.78
CA ALA A 45 62.42 -6.65 21.17
C ALA A 45 63.65 -6.24 22.01
N GLY A 46 63.41 -5.71 23.21
CA GLY A 46 64.49 -5.32 24.13
C GLY A 46 65.19 -4.02 23.77
N TYR A 47 66.50 -3.96 24.00
CA TYR A 47 67.30 -2.75 23.78
C TYR A 47 68.57 -3.06 22.99
N CYS A 48 69.00 -2.09 22.19
CA CYS A 48 70.27 -2.17 21.48
C CYS A 48 71.43 -1.84 22.43
N THR A 49 72.51 -2.62 22.32
CA THR A 49 73.79 -2.42 23.02
C THR A 49 74.97 -2.65 22.05
N SER A 50 76.19 -2.36 22.49
CA SER A 50 77.41 -2.67 21.73
C SER A 50 78.03 -3.97 22.22
N GLU A 51 78.31 -4.91 21.31
CA GLU A 51 79.11 -6.10 21.59
C GLU A 51 80.29 -6.16 20.62
N GLY A 52 81.50 -5.94 21.13
CA GLY A 52 82.70 -5.92 20.29
C GLY A 52 82.71 -4.82 19.23
N GLY A 53 81.97 -3.72 19.45
CA GLY A 53 81.90 -2.57 18.54
C GLY A 53 80.85 -2.68 17.42
N VAL A 54 79.99 -3.71 17.44
CA VAL A 54 78.82 -3.84 16.57
C VAL A 54 77.54 -3.78 17.40
N ALA A 55 76.47 -3.27 16.79
CA ALA A 55 75.15 -3.25 17.40
C ALA A 55 74.65 -4.67 17.64
N ALA A 56 74.14 -4.93 18.84
CA ALA A 56 73.53 -6.18 19.23
C ALA A 56 72.27 -5.91 20.04
N CYS A 57 71.22 -6.68 19.80
CA CYS A 57 69.97 -6.57 20.55
C CYS A 57 69.96 -7.51 21.75
N ARG A 58 69.50 -7.01 22.90
CA ARG A 58 69.41 -7.78 24.14
C ARG A 58 68.02 -7.68 24.72
N CYS A 59 67.45 -8.83 25.07
CA CYS A 59 66.16 -8.91 25.73
C CYS A 59 66.23 -8.37 27.15
N GLY A 60 65.34 -7.43 27.47
CA GLY A 60 65.08 -7.05 28.85
C GLY A 60 64.40 -8.18 29.62
N PRO A 61 64.29 -8.06 30.96
CA PRO A 61 63.63 -9.08 31.79
C PRO A 61 62.20 -9.40 31.34
N LEU A 62 61.44 -8.38 30.92
CA LEU A 62 60.08 -8.55 30.40
C LEU A 62 60.05 -9.31 29.07
N ASP A 63 60.98 -9.00 28.15
CA ASP A 63 61.09 -9.67 26.86
C ASP A 63 61.49 -11.14 27.02
N GLN A 64 62.34 -11.45 28.01
CA GLN A 64 62.71 -12.84 28.33
C GLN A 64 61.53 -13.62 28.93
N GLU A 65 60.72 -13.00 29.79
CA GLU A 65 59.49 -13.62 30.33
C GLU A 65 58.45 -13.91 29.24
N LEU A 66 58.35 -13.05 28.22
CA LEU A 66 57.47 -13.23 27.07
C LEU A 66 58.03 -14.17 25.98
N GLY A 67 59.25 -14.67 26.17
CA GLY A 67 59.97 -15.50 25.21
C GLY A 67 60.28 -14.79 23.89
N SER A 68 60.45 -13.46 23.93
CA SER A 68 60.78 -12.65 22.77
C SER A 68 62.18 -12.99 22.23
N THR A 69 62.36 -12.88 20.92
CA THR A 69 63.67 -12.91 20.29
C THR A 69 64.13 -11.47 20.12
N CYS A 70 65.34 -11.16 20.57
CA CYS A 70 65.90 -9.81 20.49
C CYS A 70 67.07 -9.85 19.52
N GLU A 71 66.77 -9.60 18.26
CA GLU A 71 67.71 -9.54 17.16
C GLU A 71 67.64 -8.16 16.52
N VAL A 72 68.68 -7.82 15.75
CA VAL A 72 68.71 -6.58 14.98
C VAL A 72 67.66 -6.69 13.88
N GLU A 73 66.75 -5.73 13.86
CA GLU A 73 65.76 -5.53 12.80
C GLU A 73 66.53 -5.19 11.52
N GLU A 74 66.49 -6.08 10.53
CA GLU A 74 67.18 -5.89 9.26
C GLU A 74 66.36 -4.97 8.36
N VAL A 75 67.05 -4.07 7.65
CA VAL A 75 66.47 -3.09 6.73
C VAL A 75 65.76 -3.80 5.55
N ASP A 76 64.47 -4.16 5.64
CA ASP A 76 63.53 -4.38 4.50
C ASP A 76 62.09 -4.88 4.86
N ASP A 77 61.48 -4.55 6.02
CA ASP A 77 60.24 -5.22 6.51
C ASP A 77 58.90 -4.45 6.40
N PHE A 78 58.84 -3.23 5.85
CA PHE A 78 57.54 -2.55 5.54
C PHE A 78 56.59 -2.30 6.73
N ASP A 79 57.09 -2.33 7.96
CA ASP A 79 56.31 -2.26 9.21
C ASP A 79 55.32 -1.09 9.35
N GLU A 80 54.20 -1.34 10.04
CA GLU A 80 53.10 -0.39 10.31
C GLU A 80 53.54 0.83 11.16
N VAL A 81 54.58 0.72 12.01
CA VAL A 81 55.08 1.81 12.88
C VAL A 81 56.49 1.52 13.44
N PRO A 82 57.41 2.51 13.63
CA PRO A 82 57.30 3.94 13.34
C PRO A 82 58.42 4.48 12.42
N ASN A 83 57.98 5.11 11.32
CA ASN A 83 58.67 6.18 10.58
C ASN A 83 59.98 5.80 9.85
N PRO A 84 60.01 5.89 8.51
CA PRO A 84 58.96 6.39 7.62
C PRO A 84 57.78 5.41 7.52
N GLY A 85 56.56 5.94 7.34
CA GLY A 85 55.35 5.11 7.15
C GLY A 85 55.39 4.28 5.84
N PRO A 86 54.31 3.55 5.53
CA PRO A 86 54.30 2.56 4.46
C PRO A 86 54.68 3.16 3.10
N GLN A 87 55.65 2.53 2.43
CA GLN A 87 56.24 3.06 1.20
C GLN A 87 55.23 3.05 0.05
N GLN A 88 55.21 4.13 -0.76
CA GLN A 88 54.40 4.16 -1.97
C GLN A 88 55.01 3.28 -3.06
N ARG A 89 54.18 2.46 -3.72
CA ARG A 89 54.51 1.55 -4.81
C ARG A 89 53.61 1.83 -6.02
N GLY A 90 54.17 1.61 -7.21
CA GLY A 90 53.42 1.61 -8.47
C GLY A 90 52.82 0.23 -8.74
N VAL A 91 51.70 0.20 -9.47
CA VAL A 91 51.07 -1.03 -9.98
C VAL A 91 51.38 -1.11 -11.48
N PRO A 92 51.83 -2.27 -12.02
CA PRO A 92 51.93 -3.57 -11.36
C PRO A 92 53.14 -3.71 -10.44
N LEU A 93 52.93 -4.36 -9.31
CA LEU A 93 53.95 -4.85 -8.40
C LEU A 93 54.08 -6.37 -8.59
N VAL A 94 55.29 -6.84 -8.87
CA VAL A 94 55.54 -8.27 -9.14
C VAL A 94 56.68 -8.75 -8.26
N ALA A 95 56.43 -9.85 -7.52
CA ALA A 95 57.42 -10.57 -6.73
C ALA A 95 58.18 -9.68 -5.72
N LEU A 96 57.46 -8.83 -5.00
CA LEU A 96 58.04 -8.08 -3.88
C LEU A 96 58.22 -9.04 -2.69
N ALA A 97 59.46 -9.25 -2.26
CA ALA A 97 59.74 -10.09 -1.11
C ALA A 97 59.69 -9.29 0.19
N GLY A 98 59.26 -9.93 1.28
CA GLY A 98 59.31 -9.40 2.64
C GLY A 98 59.45 -10.53 3.66
N ARG A 99 59.52 -10.15 4.94
CA ARG A 99 59.66 -11.09 6.07
C ARG A 99 58.75 -10.65 7.19
N LEU A 100 57.93 -11.57 7.67
CA LEU A 100 57.06 -11.36 8.82
C LEU A 100 57.70 -11.88 10.10
N HIS A 101 57.77 -11.00 11.10
CA HIS A 101 58.07 -11.31 12.48
C HIS A 101 56.81 -11.66 13.29
N ARG A 102 56.98 -11.87 14.61
CA ARG A 102 55.88 -12.24 15.50
C ARG A 102 54.91 -11.06 15.65
N LEU A 103 53.63 -11.29 15.35
CA LEU A 103 52.56 -10.27 15.40
C LEU A 103 52.74 -9.11 14.41
N ASP A 104 53.55 -9.33 13.38
CA ASP A 104 53.97 -8.33 12.41
C ASP A 104 52.93 -8.10 11.30
N VAL A 105 52.94 -6.87 10.76
CA VAL A 105 52.10 -6.43 9.64
C VAL A 105 52.91 -5.49 8.75
N ASP A 106 53.28 -6.01 7.59
CA ASP A 106 53.93 -5.29 6.52
C ASP A 106 52.89 -4.54 5.69
N ALA A 107 53.17 -3.29 5.33
CA ALA A 107 52.27 -2.47 4.54
C ALA A 107 52.98 -1.61 3.49
N PHE A 108 52.34 -1.45 2.33
CA PHE A 108 52.74 -0.50 1.31
C PHE A 108 51.52 0.25 0.78
N THR A 109 51.74 1.44 0.24
CA THR A 109 50.66 2.26 -0.32
C THR A 109 50.70 2.28 -1.83
N PHE A 110 49.56 2.43 -2.49
CA PHE A 110 49.46 2.61 -3.94
C PHE A 110 48.32 3.55 -4.29
N TRP A 111 48.37 4.15 -5.48
CA TRP A 111 47.25 4.96 -5.98
C TRP A 111 46.22 4.03 -6.64
N GLY A 112 45.10 3.82 -5.96
CA GLY A 112 43.96 3.09 -6.49
C GLY A 112 43.10 3.98 -7.37
N VAL A 113 42.57 3.42 -8.45
CA VAL A 113 41.63 4.11 -9.34
C VAL A 113 40.23 3.52 -9.11
N LYS A 114 39.23 4.39 -8.94
CA LYS A 114 37.83 4.01 -8.83
C LYS A 114 37.43 3.10 -10.00
N GLY A 115 36.64 2.07 -9.70
CA GLY A 115 36.09 1.14 -10.69
C GLY A 115 37.10 0.15 -11.28
N ARG A 116 38.36 0.15 -10.82
CA ARG A 116 39.35 -0.83 -11.26
C ARG A 116 39.46 -1.99 -10.27
N THR A 117 39.69 -3.18 -10.82
CA THR A 117 39.87 -4.42 -10.07
C THR A 117 41.35 -4.73 -9.90
N TYR A 118 41.74 -5.10 -8.69
CA TYR A 118 43.12 -5.42 -8.34
C TYR A 118 43.19 -6.82 -7.75
N ARG A 119 44.21 -7.57 -8.18
CA ARG A 119 44.56 -8.89 -7.65
C ARG A 119 45.84 -8.77 -6.83
N PHE A 120 45.72 -8.99 -5.54
CA PHE A 120 46.81 -8.98 -4.56
C PHE A 120 47.11 -10.42 -4.12
N THR A 121 48.25 -10.95 -4.53
CA THR A 121 48.68 -12.31 -4.23
C THR A 121 49.81 -12.30 -3.23
N CYS A 122 49.81 -13.26 -2.30
CA CYS A 122 50.90 -13.53 -1.37
C CYS A 122 51.24 -15.01 -1.32
N THR A 123 52.51 -15.33 -1.53
CA THR A 123 53.08 -16.68 -1.42
C THR A 123 53.93 -16.76 -0.15
N PRO A 124 53.48 -17.47 0.91
CA PRO A 124 54.21 -17.57 2.16
C PRO A 124 55.29 -18.67 2.13
N GLU A 125 56.40 -18.41 2.80
CA GLU A 125 57.53 -19.32 3.03
C GLU A 125 57.90 -19.34 4.52
N GLY A 126 57.42 -20.36 5.25
CA GLY A 126 57.70 -20.51 6.69
C GLY A 126 56.46 -20.39 7.58
N PHE A 127 55.31 -19.99 7.01
CA PHE A 127 54.00 -19.94 7.66
C PHE A 127 52.90 -20.43 6.70
N GLN A 128 51.71 -20.72 7.22
CA GLN A 128 50.71 -21.48 6.45
C GLN A 128 49.93 -20.63 5.44
N TRP A 129 49.48 -19.45 5.83
CA TRP A 129 48.68 -18.54 4.98
C TRP A 129 48.98 -17.08 5.29
N CYS A 130 48.84 -16.22 4.28
CA CYS A 130 48.87 -14.78 4.47
C CYS A 130 47.47 -14.28 4.86
N HIS A 131 47.41 -13.17 5.57
CA HIS A 131 46.23 -12.34 5.70
C HIS A 131 46.47 -11.08 4.87
N LEU A 132 45.62 -10.85 3.87
CA LEU A 132 45.72 -9.73 2.94
C LEU A 132 44.58 -8.75 3.15
N ALA A 133 44.88 -7.45 3.06
CA ALA A 133 43.87 -6.41 3.01
C ALA A 133 44.32 -5.28 2.08
N ILE A 134 43.35 -4.62 1.46
CA ILE A 134 43.51 -3.33 0.78
C ILE A 134 42.48 -2.39 1.43
N THR A 135 42.93 -1.27 1.97
CA THR A 135 42.04 -0.32 2.65
C THR A 135 42.39 1.14 2.36
N PRO A 136 41.39 2.05 2.28
CA PRO A 136 41.64 3.49 2.16
C PRO A 136 42.04 4.16 3.50
N TRP A 137 41.82 3.47 4.63
CA TRP A 137 42.11 3.91 6.01
C TRP A 137 42.46 2.69 6.90
N PRO A 138 43.10 2.83 8.07
CA PRO A 138 43.53 1.69 8.91
C PRO A 138 42.40 0.89 9.58
N THR A 139 41.13 1.18 9.28
CA THR A 139 40.00 0.32 9.65
C THR A 139 39.70 -0.66 8.51
N PRO A 140 39.46 -1.95 8.80
CA PRO A 140 39.16 -2.94 7.77
C PRO A 140 37.81 -2.63 7.08
N PHE A 141 37.59 -3.27 5.93
CA PHE A 141 36.35 -3.35 5.14
C PHE A 141 36.32 -2.56 3.82
N ASP A 142 37.14 -2.98 2.86
CA ASP A 142 36.67 -3.17 1.48
C ASP A 142 36.50 -4.70 1.28
N HIS A 143 35.33 -5.13 0.81
CA HIS A 143 34.95 -6.54 0.65
C HIS A 143 35.58 -7.11 -0.62
N GLY A 144 36.81 -7.64 -0.53
CA GLY A 144 37.41 -8.42 -1.62
C GLY A 144 37.28 -9.93 -1.38
N LEU A 145 37.37 -10.72 -2.46
CA LEU A 145 37.40 -12.18 -2.38
C LEU A 145 38.80 -12.66 -2.03
N VAL A 146 38.91 -13.43 -0.95
CA VAL A 146 40.14 -14.17 -0.60
C VAL A 146 40.00 -15.62 -1.08
N THR A 147 40.81 -16.01 -2.06
CA THR A 147 40.98 -17.41 -2.47
C THR A 147 42.34 -17.95 -2.04
N TYR A 148 42.46 -19.27 -2.02
CA TYR A 148 43.71 -19.98 -1.74
C TYR A 148 44.08 -20.83 -2.97
N GLU A 149 45.14 -20.44 -3.68
CA GLU A 149 45.61 -21.09 -4.90
C GLU A 149 46.91 -21.86 -4.59
N GLY A 150 46.78 -23.12 -4.18
CA GLY A 150 47.93 -23.90 -3.73
C GLY A 150 48.46 -23.36 -2.40
N ARG A 151 49.62 -22.69 -2.43
CA ARG A 151 50.19 -21.97 -1.26
C ARG A 151 49.83 -20.49 -1.24
N ASP A 152 49.33 -19.96 -2.35
CA ASP A 152 49.10 -18.54 -2.49
C ASP A 152 47.79 -18.14 -1.80
N THR A 153 47.81 -17.03 -1.10
CA THR A 153 46.61 -16.30 -0.70
C THR A 153 46.38 -15.20 -1.74
N VAL A 154 45.19 -15.14 -2.33
CA VAL A 154 44.86 -14.17 -3.37
C VAL A 154 43.64 -13.35 -2.92
N LEU A 155 43.80 -12.04 -2.80
CA LEU A 155 42.74 -11.07 -2.59
C LEU A 155 42.41 -10.39 -3.93
N THR A 156 41.15 -10.48 -4.38
CA THR A 156 40.65 -9.74 -5.55
C THR A 156 39.63 -8.70 -5.10
N VAL A 157 39.82 -7.44 -5.46
CA VAL A 157 38.97 -6.32 -4.98
C VAL A 157 38.80 -5.23 -6.04
N SER A 158 37.58 -4.71 -6.18
CA SER A 158 37.26 -3.51 -6.96
C SER A 158 37.20 -2.29 -6.06
N LEU A 159 37.91 -1.21 -6.43
CA LEU A 159 38.02 -0.03 -5.57
C LEU A 159 36.88 0.97 -5.83
N ALA A 160 36.25 1.46 -4.76
CA ALA A 160 35.14 2.41 -4.86
C ALA A 160 35.58 3.88 -5.07
N ASN A 161 36.84 4.20 -4.81
CA ASN A 161 37.36 5.59 -4.79
C ASN A 161 38.75 5.69 -5.43
N SER A 162 38.97 6.76 -6.19
CA SER A 162 40.28 7.13 -6.73
C SER A 162 41.08 7.88 -5.67
N MET A 163 41.85 7.14 -4.87
CA MET A 163 42.66 7.69 -3.78
C MET A 163 43.85 6.78 -3.47
N MET A 164 44.66 7.20 -2.50
CA MET A 164 45.74 6.36 -1.98
C MET A 164 45.15 5.27 -1.08
N HIS A 165 45.53 4.02 -1.33
CA HIS A 165 45.13 2.82 -0.59
C HIS A 165 46.36 2.16 0.04
N THR A 166 46.17 1.52 1.19
CA THR A 166 47.17 0.71 1.89
C THR A 166 46.90 -0.77 1.62
N ALA A 167 47.88 -1.47 1.06
CA ALA A 167 47.89 -2.92 0.97
C ALA A 167 48.73 -3.50 2.11
N SER A 168 48.17 -4.41 2.89
CA SER A 168 48.84 -5.02 4.06
C SER A 168 48.93 -6.53 3.98
N VAL A 169 50.02 -7.08 4.50
CA VAL A 169 50.30 -8.52 4.58
C VAL A 169 50.62 -8.87 6.04
N ALA A 170 50.03 -9.94 6.55
CA ALA A 170 50.37 -10.50 7.86
C ALA A 170 50.33 -12.03 7.83
N ALA A 171 50.90 -12.70 8.82
CA ALA A 171 50.70 -14.14 9.00
C ALA A 171 49.30 -14.39 9.58
N TRP A 172 48.54 -15.33 9.00
CA TRP A 172 47.20 -15.64 9.49
C TRP A 172 47.23 -16.38 10.85
N PRO A 173 46.35 -16.05 11.81
CA PRO A 173 45.44 -14.90 11.83
C PRO A 173 46.18 -13.60 12.19
N ALA A 174 45.88 -12.51 11.47
CA ALA A 174 46.61 -11.24 11.64
C ALA A 174 46.56 -10.71 13.08
N ARG A 175 47.66 -10.07 13.49
CA ARG A 175 47.87 -9.50 14.85
C ARG A 175 47.78 -10.50 16.01
N PHE A 176 47.60 -11.80 15.74
CA PHE A 176 47.59 -12.86 16.74
C PHE A 176 48.55 -14.01 16.40
N SER A 177 48.98 -14.11 15.14
CA SER A 177 49.91 -15.14 14.70
C SER A 177 51.31 -14.93 15.30
N THR A 178 51.88 -16.01 15.82
CA THR A 178 53.28 -16.07 16.25
C THR A 178 54.17 -16.74 15.21
N GLU A 179 53.62 -17.08 14.05
CA GLU A 179 54.37 -17.66 12.94
C GLU A 179 55.35 -16.63 12.36
N ARG A 180 56.46 -17.11 11.79
CA ARG A 180 57.50 -16.29 11.17
C ARG A 180 57.85 -16.87 9.82
N GLY A 181 58.25 -16.05 8.88
CA GLY A 181 58.75 -16.52 7.60
C GLY A 181 58.88 -15.41 6.58
N THR A 182 59.36 -15.78 5.40
CA THR A 182 59.42 -14.90 4.24
C THR A 182 58.12 -15.00 3.45
N TYR A 183 57.85 -14.00 2.63
CA TYR A 183 56.77 -14.05 1.66
C TYR A 183 57.16 -13.34 0.38
N THR A 184 56.45 -13.64 -0.71
CA THR A 184 56.48 -12.82 -1.92
C THR A 184 55.08 -12.35 -2.26
N VAL A 185 54.92 -11.07 -2.61
CA VAL A 185 53.64 -10.51 -3.04
C VAL A 185 53.67 -9.95 -4.45
N SER A 186 52.51 -9.99 -5.10
CA SER A 186 52.24 -9.26 -6.34
C SER A 186 50.92 -8.51 -6.22
N LEU A 187 50.89 -7.26 -6.68
CA LEU A 187 49.67 -6.47 -6.82
C LEU A 187 49.54 -6.05 -8.28
N VAL A 188 48.55 -6.59 -8.97
CA VAL A 188 48.32 -6.28 -10.38
C VAL A 188 46.89 -5.78 -10.58
N GLU A 189 46.73 -4.83 -11.49
CA GLU A 189 45.40 -4.51 -12.02
C GLU A 189 44.95 -5.66 -12.92
N VAL A 190 43.76 -6.18 -12.65
CA VAL A 190 43.11 -7.19 -13.48
C VAL A 190 41.92 -6.54 -14.16
N GLY A 191 41.69 -6.91 -15.42
CA GLY A 191 40.46 -6.53 -16.10
C GLY A 191 39.32 -7.32 -15.49
N ASP A 192 38.31 -6.60 -15.02
CA ASP A 192 36.96 -7.12 -14.86
C ASP A 192 36.22 -6.72 -16.14
N ALA A 193 35.90 -7.70 -16.98
CA ALA A 193 35.28 -7.42 -18.27
C ALA A 193 33.79 -7.06 -18.13
N GLU A 194 33.22 -7.23 -16.93
CA GLU A 194 31.80 -7.08 -16.68
C GLU A 194 31.45 -6.07 -15.55
N GLY A 195 32.34 -5.71 -14.60
CA GLY A 195 32.14 -4.66 -13.54
C GLY A 195 33.28 -3.61 -13.32
N PRO A 196 33.13 -2.57 -12.45
CA PRO A 196 32.16 -1.44 -12.43
C PRO A 196 32.78 -0.08 -12.94
N PRO A 197 32.16 1.13 -12.79
CA PRO A 197 31.50 1.94 -13.82
C PRO A 197 32.23 3.24 -14.24
N ASP A 198 33.47 3.14 -14.74
CA ASP A 198 34.16 4.27 -15.39
C ASP A 198 34.34 4.07 -16.92
N VAL A 199 33.84 2.95 -17.46
CA VAL A 199 33.93 2.52 -18.85
C VAL A 199 32.48 2.29 -19.35
N PRO A 200 32.08 2.70 -20.57
CA PRO A 200 30.70 2.57 -21.03
C PRO A 200 30.19 1.15 -20.83
N ALA A 201 29.18 1.01 -19.97
CA ALA A 201 28.51 -0.26 -19.71
C ALA A 201 28.23 -0.97 -21.03
N LYS A 202 28.55 -2.27 -21.07
CA LYS A 202 28.48 -3.05 -22.31
C LYS A 202 27.06 -2.96 -22.87
N PRO A 203 26.88 -2.61 -24.16
CA PRO A 203 25.56 -2.59 -24.74
C PRO A 203 24.91 -3.98 -24.65
N ILE A 204 23.68 -4.04 -24.15
CA ILE A 204 22.85 -5.24 -24.20
C ILE A 204 21.77 -5.06 -25.27
N PRO A 205 21.60 -6.01 -26.19
CA PRO A 205 20.49 -5.97 -27.13
C PRO A 205 19.15 -6.20 -26.40
N THR A 206 18.11 -5.54 -26.87
CA THR A 206 16.73 -5.66 -26.35
C THR A 206 15.90 -6.66 -27.15
N ASP A 207 16.52 -7.60 -27.86
CA ASP A 207 15.86 -8.58 -28.73
C ASP A 207 15.71 -9.97 -28.06
N GLY A 208 15.99 -10.05 -26.75
CA GLY A 208 15.98 -11.28 -25.98
C GLY A 208 17.24 -12.13 -26.14
N THR A 209 18.28 -11.66 -26.82
CA THR A 209 19.57 -12.36 -26.90
C THR A 209 20.14 -12.62 -25.51
N LEU A 210 20.57 -13.87 -25.28
CA LEU A 210 21.14 -14.31 -24.02
C LEU A 210 22.53 -13.68 -23.81
N VAL A 211 22.71 -13.08 -22.64
CA VAL A 211 23.99 -12.60 -22.12
C VAL A 211 24.34 -13.43 -20.90
N SER A 212 25.56 -13.96 -20.87
CA SER A 212 26.07 -14.71 -19.72
C SER A 212 27.26 -13.97 -19.12
N GLY A 213 27.40 -14.10 -17.80
CA GLY A 213 28.53 -13.56 -17.05
C GLY A 213 28.60 -14.22 -15.69
N HIS A 214 29.40 -13.63 -14.81
CA HIS A 214 29.66 -14.20 -13.51
C HIS A 214 29.91 -13.08 -12.50
N VAL A 215 29.16 -13.08 -11.40
CA VAL A 215 29.46 -12.20 -10.25
C VAL A 215 30.55 -12.89 -9.47
N ASP A 216 31.79 -12.42 -9.62
CA ASP A 216 33.01 -13.08 -9.17
C ASP A 216 33.22 -12.99 -7.66
N PHE A 217 32.63 -12.01 -6.98
CA PHE A 217 32.76 -11.85 -5.54
C PHE A 217 31.64 -11.02 -4.89
N GLN A 218 31.61 -10.98 -3.55
CA GLN A 218 30.66 -10.15 -2.82
C GLN A 218 30.93 -8.67 -3.09
N GLY A 219 29.95 -7.95 -3.65
CA GLY A 219 30.09 -6.54 -4.01
C GLY A 219 30.55 -6.30 -5.45
N ASP A 220 30.82 -7.37 -6.20
CA ASP A 220 30.95 -7.31 -7.64
C ASP A 220 29.59 -6.99 -8.30
N GLU A 221 29.62 -6.14 -9.34
CA GLU A 221 28.45 -5.63 -10.03
C GLU A 221 28.69 -5.53 -11.53
N ASP A 222 27.95 -6.34 -12.27
CA ASP A 222 27.99 -6.34 -13.72
C ASP A 222 26.94 -5.40 -14.30
N THR A 223 27.36 -4.48 -15.18
CA THR A 223 26.46 -3.44 -15.70
C THR A 223 26.40 -3.41 -17.23
N PHE A 224 25.18 -3.49 -17.77
CA PHE A 224 24.88 -3.39 -19.19
C PHE A 224 24.05 -2.15 -19.51
N ALA A 225 24.30 -1.48 -20.63
CA ALA A 225 23.53 -0.31 -21.06
C ALA A 225 22.58 -0.61 -22.21
N PHE A 226 21.42 0.03 -22.21
CA PHE A 226 20.47 0.03 -23.31
C PHE A 226 19.71 1.35 -23.37
N THR A 227 19.00 1.57 -24.48
CA THR A 227 18.11 2.74 -24.64
C THR A 227 16.68 2.26 -24.75
N ALA A 228 15.82 2.68 -23.82
CA ALA A 228 14.39 2.41 -23.87
C ALA A 228 13.68 3.39 -24.81
N LEU A 229 12.70 2.88 -25.54
CA LEU A 229 11.81 3.65 -26.40
C LEU A 229 10.60 4.18 -25.61
N ALA A 230 10.00 5.27 -26.07
CA ALA A 230 8.87 5.89 -25.39
C ALA A 230 7.63 5.00 -25.47
N GLY A 231 6.98 4.72 -24.33
CA GLY A 231 5.76 3.92 -24.30
C GLY A 231 5.98 2.42 -24.49
N HIS A 232 7.23 1.94 -24.53
CA HIS A 232 7.52 0.52 -24.68
C HIS A 232 7.60 -0.23 -23.34
N VAL A 233 7.24 -1.50 -23.38
CA VAL A 233 7.32 -2.43 -22.25
C VAL A 233 8.49 -3.40 -22.44
N TYR A 234 9.32 -3.53 -21.41
CA TYR A 234 10.52 -4.35 -21.43
C TYR A 234 10.40 -5.52 -20.47
N ARG A 235 10.97 -6.65 -20.86
CA ARG A 235 11.12 -7.82 -19.99
C ARG A 235 12.58 -8.17 -19.81
N ALA A 236 13.05 -8.11 -18.57
CA ALA A 236 14.34 -8.66 -18.19
C ALA A 236 14.13 -10.03 -17.54
N ARG A 237 14.93 -11.02 -17.91
CA ARG A 237 15.03 -12.28 -17.17
C ARG A 237 16.47 -12.58 -16.83
N CYS A 238 16.77 -12.92 -15.58
CA CYS A 238 18.11 -13.27 -15.11
C CYS A 238 18.08 -14.53 -14.25
N ALA A 239 18.76 -15.59 -14.67
CA ALA A 239 18.87 -16.84 -13.93
C ALA A 239 20.26 -16.98 -13.31
N GLY A 240 20.32 -17.31 -12.01
CA GLY A 240 21.53 -17.56 -11.24
C GLY A 240 21.21 -17.64 -9.75
N GLN A 241 22.13 -18.14 -8.93
CA GLN A 241 21.92 -18.27 -7.48
C GLN A 241 22.16 -16.93 -6.79
N ASP A 242 21.26 -16.56 -5.87
CA ASP A 242 21.38 -15.37 -5.00
C ASP A 242 21.67 -14.06 -5.75
N LEU A 243 21.14 -13.90 -6.97
CA LEU A 243 21.31 -12.70 -7.78
C LEU A 243 20.45 -11.53 -7.26
N THR A 244 20.92 -10.32 -7.52
CA THR A 244 20.24 -9.05 -7.19
C THR A 244 20.09 -8.14 -8.41
N PRO A 245 19.42 -8.60 -9.48
CA PRO A 245 19.32 -7.82 -10.69
C PRO A 245 18.46 -6.55 -10.49
N ALA A 246 18.81 -5.48 -11.20
CA ALA A 246 18.08 -4.22 -11.17
C ALA A 246 18.16 -3.52 -12.54
N ILE A 247 17.08 -2.84 -12.92
CA ILE A 247 17.09 -1.89 -14.05
C ILE A 247 17.19 -0.48 -13.45
N GLU A 248 17.96 0.42 -14.06
CA GLU A 248 18.27 1.73 -13.51
C GLU A 248 18.26 2.81 -14.60
N SER A 249 17.64 3.96 -14.31
CA SER A 249 17.72 5.15 -15.16
C SER A 249 19.11 5.79 -15.00
N VAL A 250 19.74 6.16 -16.12
CA VAL A 250 21.07 6.82 -16.09
C VAL A 250 20.97 8.30 -15.65
N MET A 251 19.76 8.86 -15.56
CA MET A 251 19.54 10.26 -15.21
C MET A 251 19.64 10.52 -13.70
N PRO A 252 20.51 11.44 -13.23
CA PRO A 252 20.84 11.60 -11.80
C PRO A 252 19.71 12.16 -10.90
N LEU A 253 18.59 12.59 -11.48
CA LEU A 253 17.43 13.10 -10.73
C LEU A 253 16.33 12.04 -10.49
N GLU A 254 16.43 10.87 -11.12
CA GLU A 254 15.53 9.76 -10.89
C GLU A 254 16.24 8.74 -10.00
N ALA A 255 16.00 8.84 -8.70
CA ALA A 255 16.58 7.92 -7.73
C ALA A 255 16.21 6.47 -8.08
N TRP A 256 17.21 5.59 -7.96
CA TRP A 256 17.14 4.16 -7.64
C TRP A 256 15.71 3.65 -7.42
N ARG A 257 15.10 3.11 -8.48
CA ARG A 257 13.91 2.29 -8.35
C ARG A 257 14.33 0.84 -8.51
N HIS A 258 14.39 0.11 -7.41
CA HIS A 258 14.38 -1.34 -7.48
C HIS A 258 13.04 -1.73 -8.10
N PHE A 259 13.05 -2.12 -9.38
CA PHE A 259 11.85 -2.58 -10.06
C PHE A 259 11.36 -3.89 -9.42
N GLU A 260 10.05 -4.05 -9.33
CA GLU A 260 9.42 -5.23 -8.74
C GLU A 260 9.71 -6.46 -9.60
N TRP A 261 10.44 -7.43 -9.05
CA TRP A 261 10.66 -8.73 -9.67
C TRP A 261 9.51 -9.67 -9.33
N GLU A 262 9.05 -10.41 -10.31
CA GLU A 262 7.89 -11.29 -10.15
C GLU A 262 8.27 -12.57 -9.40
N GLU A 263 7.70 -12.72 -8.18
CA GLU A 263 7.79 -13.88 -7.27
C GLU A 263 9.14 -14.18 -6.60
N GLY A 264 9.07 -14.54 -5.30
CA GLY A 264 9.87 -15.60 -4.67
C GLY A 264 11.40 -15.52 -4.68
N GLY A 265 12.01 -14.40 -5.07
CA GLY A 265 13.46 -14.31 -5.30
C GLY A 265 13.83 -14.29 -6.79
N SER A 266 13.29 -13.29 -7.49
CA SER A 266 13.80 -12.60 -8.70
C SER A 266 14.56 -13.41 -9.75
N SER A 267 13.86 -13.69 -10.87
CA SER A 267 14.52 -13.87 -12.16
C SER A 267 13.76 -13.28 -13.34
N THR A 268 12.57 -12.67 -13.18
CA THR A 268 11.89 -11.93 -14.25
C THR A 268 11.32 -10.61 -13.76
N ALA A 269 11.54 -9.53 -14.52
CA ALA A 269 10.90 -8.24 -14.37
C ALA A 269 10.21 -7.87 -15.69
N VAL A 270 8.99 -7.33 -15.63
CA VAL A 270 8.28 -6.74 -16.78
C VAL A 270 7.93 -5.31 -16.40
N VAL A 271 8.46 -4.34 -17.13
CA VAL A 271 8.46 -2.94 -16.72
C VAL A 271 8.24 -2.03 -17.93
N LYS A 272 7.42 -1.00 -17.73
CA LYS A 272 7.31 0.12 -18.66
C LYS A 272 8.34 1.17 -18.28
N LEU A 273 9.21 1.53 -19.23
CA LEU A 273 10.32 2.44 -19.00
C LEU A 273 10.08 3.78 -19.69
N ARG A 274 10.53 4.87 -19.05
CA ARG A 274 10.63 6.16 -19.75
C ARG A 274 11.67 6.06 -20.86
N ALA A 275 11.42 6.76 -21.96
CA ALA A 275 12.38 6.85 -23.05
C ALA A 275 13.72 7.40 -22.56
N GLY A 276 14.82 6.78 -22.98
CA GLY A 276 16.16 7.24 -22.64
C GLY A 276 17.13 6.14 -22.25
N ALA A 277 18.28 6.54 -21.72
CA ALA A 277 19.36 5.62 -21.36
C ALA A 277 19.07 4.94 -20.01
N HIS A 278 19.14 3.61 -20.01
CA HIS A 278 18.99 2.75 -18.84
C HIS A 278 20.15 1.77 -18.71
N ARG A 279 20.27 1.17 -17.53
CA ARG A 279 21.24 0.13 -17.21
C ARG A 279 20.55 -1.10 -16.63
N LEU A 280 21.03 -2.29 -16.97
CA LEU A 280 20.75 -3.53 -16.25
C LEU A 280 21.97 -3.84 -15.38
N ARG A 281 21.82 -3.79 -14.07
CA ARG A 281 22.84 -4.11 -13.07
C ARG A 281 22.59 -5.51 -12.52
N ILE A 282 23.61 -6.34 -12.41
CA ILE A 282 23.56 -7.68 -11.83
C ILE A 282 24.59 -7.75 -10.71
N GLY A 283 24.14 -8.00 -9.48
CA GLY A 283 25.00 -8.30 -8.35
C GLY A 283 24.57 -9.59 -7.65
N SER A 284 25.14 -9.88 -6.49
CA SER A 284 24.75 -11.02 -5.65
C SER A 284 24.73 -10.70 -4.17
N HIS A 285 23.80 -11.30 -3.42
CA HIS A 285 23.82 -11.31 -1.94
C HIS A 285 24.70 -12.43 -1.37
N ALA A 286 25.27 -13.31 -2.20
CA ALA A 286 26.00 -14.50 -1.74
C ALA A 286 27.22 -14.12 -0.90
N ALA A 287 27.28 -14.64 0.33
CA ALA A 287 28.38 -14.40 1.27
C ALA A 287 29.71 -15.07 0.87
N LEU A 288 29.69 -15.99 -0.11
CA LEU A 288 30.85 -16.78 -0.55
C LEU A 288 31.32 -16.44 -1.99
N GLY A 289 30.73 -15.42 -2.61
CA GLY A 289 31.32 -14.70 -3.75
C GLY A 289 31.71 -15.56 -4.95
N THR A 290 30.74 -16.14 -5.66
CA THR A 290 30.84 -16.53 -7.09
C THR A 290 29.46 -17.03 -7.54
N THR A 291 28.80 -16.37 -8.50
CA THR A 291 27.56 -16.88 -9.10
C THR A 291 27.48 -16.57 -10.59
N ALA A 292 27.35 -17.62 -11.40
CA ALA A 292 27.10 -17.47 -12.83
C ALA A 292 25.68 -16.95 -13.05
N TYR A 293 25.52 -16.04 -14.00
CA TYR A 293 24.21 -15.60 -14.43
C TYR A 293 24.01 -15.72 -15.94
N GLN A 294 22.75 -15.85 -16.31
CA GLN A 294 22.28 -15.73 -17.68
C GLN A 294 21.11 -14.76 -17.71
N CYS A 295 21.27 -13.64 -18.40
CA CYS A 295 20.27 -12.61 -18.52
C CYS A 295 19.78 -12.45 -19.97
N THR A 296 18.52 -12.05 -20.13
CA THR A 296 17.91 -11.60 -21.38
C THR A 296 17.20 -10.29 -21.13
N LEU A 297 17.20 -9.40 -22.11
CA LEU A 297 16.39 -8.19 -22.13
C LEU A 297 15.62 -8.16 -23.45
N GLU A 298 14.30 -8.07 -23.37
CA GLU A 298 13.38 -8.16 -24.50
C GLU A 298 12.48 -6.92 -24.50
N ASP A 299 12.43 -6.19 -25.61
CA ASP A 299 11.43 -5.18 -25.91
C ASP A 299 10.16 -5.90 -26.38
N LEU A 300 9.09 -5.81 -25.60
CA LEU A 300 7.81 -6.46 -25.88
C LEU A 300 6.93 -5.64 -26.83
N GLY A 301 7.38 -4.44 -27.23
CA GLY A 301 6.64 -3.50 -28.05
C GLY A 301 6.06 -2.34 -27.27
N GLU A 302 5.28 -1.52 -27.99
CA GLU A 302 4.49 -0.43 -27.41
C GLU A 302 3.37 -1.01 -26.53
N ASP A 303 3.14 -0.31 -25.42
CA ASP A 303 1.93 -0.44 -24.62
C ASP A 303 0.69 -0.20 -25.49
N ASP A 304 -0.36 -1.00 -25.28
CA ASP A 304 -1.55 -0.95 -26.11
C ASP A 304 -2.46 0.24 -25.79
N HIS A 305 -2.40 0.73 -24.55
CA HIS A 305 -3.17 1.86 -24.07
C HIS A 305 -2.29 2.82 -23.23
N ALA A 306 -2.88 3.87 -22.67
CA ALA A 306 -2.12 4.88 -21.93
C ALA A 306 -2.47 4.83 -20.44
N ASP A 307 -1.44 4.96 -19.59
CA ASP A 307 -1.51 5.01 -18.11
C ASP A 307 -2.20 6.24 -17.54
N GLU A 308 -2.40 7.26 -18.37
CA GLU A 308 -3.00 8.53 -17.99
C GLU A 308 -4.20 8.93 -18.85
N ALA A 309 -5.17 9.58 -18.21
CA ALA A 309 -6.41 10.04 -18.85
C ALA A 309 -6.18 11.00 -20.04
N ASP A 310 -5.08 11.76 -20.05
CA ASP A 310 -4.71 12.67 -21.14
C ASP A 310 -4.31 11.91 -22.43
N GLY A 311 -3.85 10.66 -22.29
CA GLY A 311 -3.51 9.76 -23.40
C GLY A 311 -4.61 8.75 -23.73
N ALA A 312 -5.79 8.86 -23.12
CA ALA A 312 -6.82 7.84 -23.18
C ALA A 312 -7.26 7.49 -24.61
N THR A 313 -7.42 6.19 -24.88
CA THR A 313 -7.90 5.68 -26.16
C THR A 313 -9.35 6.12 -26.39
N ALA A 314 -9.57 6.94 -27.42
CA ALA A 314 -10.90 7.46 -27.75
C ALA A 314 -11.79 6.39 -28.40
N LEU A 315 -12.90 6.07 -27.76
CA LEU A 315 -13.92 5.16 -28.25
C LEU A 315 -14.97 5.93 -29.07
N PRO A 316 -15.64 5.25 -30.03
CA PRO A 316 -16.70 5.88 -30.82
C PRO A 316 -17.93 6.19 -29.95
N ALA A 317 -18.87 6.96 -30.52
CA ALA A 317 -20.16 7.21 -29.89
C ALA A 317 -20.99 5.93 -29.77
N PHE A 318 -21.81 5.86 -28.71
CA PHE A 318 -22.64 4.70 -28.42
C PHE A 318 -23.64 4.35 -29.54
N ALA A 319 -23.68 3.05 -29.85
CA ALA A 319 -24.82 2.41 -30.51
C ALA A 319 -25.69 1.64 -29.49
N SER A 320 -25.08 0.81 -28.65
CA SER A 320 -25.73 0.13 -27.51
C SER A 320 -24.72 -0.33 -26.45
N GLU A 321 -23.54 -0.79 -26.89
CA GLU A 321 -22.39 -1.12 -26.04
C GLU A 321 -21.09 -0.66 -26.73
N LEU A 322 -20.05 -0.40 -25.95
CA LEU A 322 -18.69 -0.16 -26.42
C LEU A 322 -17.78 -1.27 -25.89
N ALA A 323 -17.07 -1.95 -26.77
CA ALA A 323 -16.11 -2.98 -26.38
C ALA A 323 -14.73 -2.36 -26.13
N LEU A 324 -14.12 -2.74 -25.02
CA LEU A 324 -12.78 -2.37 -24.59
C LEU A 324 -11.97 -3.66 -24.48
N THR A 325 -10.85 -3.71 -25.19
CA THR A 325 -9.95 -4.86 -25.17
C THR A 325 -8.53 -4.36 -25.17
N GLY A 326 -7.70 -4.92 -24.31
CA GLY A 326 -6.28 -4.64 -24.20
C GLY A 326 -5.63 -5.68 -23.30
N ALA A 327 -4.43 -5.39 -22.82
CA ALA A 327 -3.72 -6.18 -21.84
C ALA A 327 -3.05 -5.27 -20.83
N LEU A 328 -3.12 -5.62 -19.55
CA LEU A 328 -2.25 -4.97 -18.57
C LEU A 328 -0.88 -5.68 -18.63
N GLU A 329 0.16 -5.05 -19.18
CA GLU A 329 1.48 -5.68 -19.35
C GLU A 329 2.23 -5.82 -18.02
N THR A 330 2.02 -4.86 -17.11
CA THR A 330 2.66 -4.76 -15.81
C THR A 330 1.64 -4.83 -14.66
N ARG A 331 2.11 -5.05 -13.43
CA ARG A 331 1.23 -5.09 -12.24
C ARG A 331 0.69 -3.72 -11.84
N SER A 332 1.34 -2.68 -12.34
CA SER A 332 1.00 -1.27 -12.13
C SER A 332 0.33 -0.66 -13.35
N ASP A 333 0.05 -1.44 -14.39
CA ASP A 333 -0.56 -0.91 -15.61
C ASP A 333 -1.96 -0.39 -15.37
N ALA A 334 -2.29 0.62 -16.17
CA ALA A 334 -3.61 1.19 -16.22
C ALA A 334 -3.94 1.58 -17.65
N ASP A 335 -5.07 1.12 -18.14
CA ASP A 335 -5.48 1.47 -19.50
C ASP A 335 -6.63 2.45 -19.42
N TRP A 336 -6.40 3.65 -19.96
CA TRP A 336 -7.41 4.68 -20.02
C TRP A 336 -8.11 4.70 -21.38
N PHE A 337 -9.43 4.74 -21.34
CA PHE A 337 -10.31 4.94 -22.48
C PHE A 337 -11.19 6.17 -22.25
N SER A 338 -11.65 6.81 -23.33
CA SER A 338 -12.62 7.91 -23.26
C SER A 338 -13.77 7.70 -24.22
N PHE A 339 -14.99 8.13 -23.87
CA PHE A 339 -16.16 8.04 -24.74
C PHE A 339 -17.12 9.21 -24.53
N PRO A 340 -17.84 9.66 -25.57
CA PRO A 340 -18.88 10.67 -25.43
C PRO A 340 -20.13 10.06 -24.82
N ALA A 341 -20.56 10.62 -23.69
CA ALA A 341 -21.73 10.22 -22.92
C ALA A 341 -22.84 11.28 -23.05
N LYS A 342 -24.11 10.83 -22.98
CA LYS A 342 -25.29 11.68 -23.16
C LYS A 342 -25.86 12.09 -21.81
N ALA A 343 -26.36 13.32 -21.74
CA ALA A 343 -27.15 13.82 -20.63
C ALA A 343 -28.38 12.93 -20.40
N GLY A 344 -28.68 12.68 -19.13
CA GLY A 344 -29.82 11.91 -18.68
C GLY A 344 -29.74 10.42 -19.03
N HIS A 345 -28.56 9.87 -19.33
CA HIS A 345 -28.34 8.43 -19.52
C HIS A 345 -27.47 7.85 -18.38
N ALA A 346 -27.66 6.56 -18.09
CA ALA A 346 -26.85 5.80 -17.14
C ALA A 346 -25.93 4.79 -17.84
N TYR A 347 -24.70 4.65 -17.35
CA TYR A 347 -23.65 3.81 -17.95
C TYR A 347 -23.04 2.82 -16.96
N ASP A 348 -22.89 1.55 -17.35
CA ASP A 348 -22.28 0.50 -16.52
C ASP A 348 -21.05 -0.13 -17.20
N LEU A 349 -20.23 -0.86 -16.43
CA LEU A 349 -19.14 -1.68 -16.93
C LEU A 349 -19.43 -3.18 -16.75
N VAL A 350 -19.36 -3.92 -17.84
CA VAL A 350 -19.53 -5.38 -17.85
C VAL A 350 -18.22 -6.04 -18.26
N CYS A 351 -17.49 -6.54 -17.27
CA CYS A 351 -16.25 -7.29 -17.47
C CYS A 351 -16.57 -8.73 -17.86
N ASP A 352 -15.94 -9.24 -18.92
CA ASP A 352 -16.21 -10.60 -19.39
C ASP A 352 -15.71 -11.62 -18.36
N ARG A 353 -16.51 -12.70 -18.19
CA ARG A 353 -16.25 -13.71 -17.15
C ARG A 353 -14.87 -14.37 -17.26
N ALA A 354 -14.34 -14.51 -18.48
CA ALA A 354 -13.02 -15.09 -18.71
C ALA A 354 -11.88 -14.19 -18.22
N THR A 355 -12.10 -12.89 -18.18
CA THR A 355 -11.10 -11.86 -17.81
C THR A 355 -11.48 -11.13 -16.53
N GLN A 356 -12.44 -11.68 -15.77
CA GLN A 356 -12.97 -11.07 -14.54
C GLN A 356 -11.89 -10.77 -13.52
N PHE A 357 -10.87 -11.62 -13.42
CA PHE A 357 -9.77 -11.37 -12.49
C PHE A 357 -8.98 -10.11 -12.88
N VAL A 358 -8.90 -9.72 -14.15
CA VAL A 358 -8.14 -8.55 -14.63
C VAL A 358 -8.98 -7.27 -14.55
N CYS A 359 -10.21 -7.26 -15.08
CA CYS A 359 -11.03 -6.04 -15.20
C CYS A 359 -12.12 -5.85 -14.11
N ALA A 360 -12.16 -6.66 -13.05
CA ALA A 360 -13.20 -6.53 -12.02
C ALA A 360 -13.16 -5.22 -11.21
N SER A 361 -12.04 -4.49 -11.22
CA SER A 361 -11.92 -3.21 -10.50
C SER A 361 -11.85 -2.00 -11.44
N SER A 362 -12.21 -2.19 -12.71
CA SER A 362 -12.40 -1.08 -13.64
C SER A 362 -13.51 -0.17 -13.16
N PHE A 363 -13.38 1.13 -13.42
CA PHE A 363 -14.38 2.12 -13.04
C PHE A 363 -14.53 3.20 -14.11
N ILE A 364 -15.66 3.91 -14.06
CA ILE A 364 -15.93 5.10 -14.89
C ILE A 364 -15.56 6.34 -14.06
N ALA A 365 -14.80 7.24 -14.67
CA ALA A 365 -14.41 8.54 -14.12
C ALA A 365 -15.15 9.68 -14.82
N ILE A 366 -15.67 10.63 -14.04
CA ILE A 366 -16.33 11.85 -14.50
C ILE A 366 -15.32 13.02 -14.42
N PRO A 367 -15.29 13.94 -15.41
CA PRO A 367 -14.29 15.01 -15.52
C PRO A 367 -14.20 16.00 -14.34
N SER A 368 -15.10 15.98 -13.35
CA SER A 368 -15.14 17.02 -12.31
C SER A 368 -13.91 17.09 -11.39
N THR A 369 -12.95 16.17 -11.49
CA THR A 369 -11.67 16.23 -10.76
C THR A 369 -10.56 15.41 -11.43
N LEU A 370 -9.58 16.05 -12.06
CA LEU A 370 -8.20 15.55 -12.11
C LEU A 370 -7.34 16.50 -11.27
N PRO A 371 -6.58 16.01 -10.25
CA PRO A 371 -5.69 14.85 -10.32
C PRO A 371 -6.05 13.65 -9.42
N THR A 372 -7.28 13.56 -8.92
CA THR A 372 -7.80 12.36 -8.25
C THR A 372 -9.19 12.09 -8.79
N ALA A 373 -9.26 11.39 -9.93
CA ALA A 373 -10.51 10.82 -10.39
C ALA A 373 -11.05 9.93 -9.26
N LYS A 374 -12.22 10.28 -8.71
CA LYS A 374 -12.92 9.37 -7.80
C LYS A 374 -13.51 8.26 -8.65
N ALA A 375 -13.27 7.01 -8.25
CA ALA A 375 -14.05 5.90 -8.76
C ALA A 375 -15.51 6.16 -8.37
N GLU A 376 -16.35 6.39 -9.37
CA GLU A 376 -17.79 6.49 -9.14
C GLU A 376 -18.37 5.09 -8.94
N MET A 377 -19.37 5.00 -8.07
CA MET A 377 -20.11 3.75 -7.95
C MET A 377 -20.85 3.53 -9.26
N LEU A 378 -20.59 2.39 -9.89
CA LEU A 378 -21.27 2.01 -11.10
C LEU A 378 -22.69 1.51 -10.81
N PRO A 379 -23.60 1.68 -11.78
CA PRO A 379 -23.52 2.56 -12.97
C PRO A 379 -23.53 4.08 -12.67
N VAL A 380 -23.12 4.88 -13.66
CA VAL A 380 -22.96 6.35 -13.57
C VAL A 380 -23.99 7.07 -14.46
N ALA A 381 -24.75 8.01 -13.89
CA ALA A 381 -25.67 8.88 -14.62
C ALA A 381 -25.09 10.30 -14.82
N LEU A 382 -25.29 10.90 -16.01
CA LEU A 382 -24.88 12.28 -16.30
C LEU A 382 -26.05 13.25 -16.35
N LYS A 383 -25.82 14.48 -15.89
CA LYS A 383 -26.78 15.59 -16.04
C LYS A 383 -26.61 16.39 -17.33
N GLU A 384 -25.42 16.37 -17.92
CA GLU A 384 -25.07 17.10 -19.13
C GLU A 384 -24.28 16.19 -20.08
N ASP A 385 -24.35 16.46 -21.39
CA ASP A 385 -23.53 15.77 -22.38
C ASP A 385 -22.06 16.02 -22.03
N GLY A 386 -21.23 14.98 -22.10
CA GLY A 386 -19.87 15.08 -21.65
C GLY A 386 -18.98 13.95 -22.12
N LEU A 387 -17.69 14.10 -21.89
CA LEU A 387 -16.73 13.02 -22.07
C LEU A 387 -16.59 12.28 -20.74
N LEU A 388 -16.69 10.95 -20.77
CA LEU A 388 -16.35 10.09 -19.64
C LEU A 388 -15.08 9.31 -19.94
N TRP A 389 -14.41 8.87 -18.88
CA TRP A 389 -13.24 8.01 -18.97
C TRP A 389 -13.51 6.68 -18.29
N VAL A 390 -12.89 5.63 -18.81
CA VAL A 390 -12.81 4.32 -18.15
C VAL A 390 -11.36 4.07 -17.82
N GLN A 391 -11.07 3.74 -16.57
CA GLN A 391 -9.78 3.18 -16.20
C GLN A 391 -9.94 1.68 -16.02
N VAL A 392 -9.15 0.91 -16.76
CA VAL A 392 -8.95 -0.51 -16.51
C VAL A 392 -7.64 -0.66 -15.76
N SER A 393 -7.72 -1.03 -14.49
CA SER A 393 -6.53 -1.27 -13.69
C SER A 393 -6.79 -2.41 -12.72
N ASN A 394 -5.71 -3.01 -12.27
CA ASN A 394 -5.75 -3.99 -11.21
C ASN A 394 -5.97 -3.29 -9.85
N PRO A 395 -6.81 -3.80 -8.94
CA PRO A 395 -6.87 -3.24 -7.60
C PRO A 395 -5.49 -3.38 -6.93
N MET A 396 -4.85 -2.24 -6.61
CA MET A 396 -3.72 -2.21 -5.66
C MET A 396 -4.21 -2.68 -4.29
N ARG A 397 -4.37 -3.99 -4.13
CA ARG A 397 -4.55 -4.63 -2.84
C ARG A 397 -3.17 -4.88 -2.28
N SER A 398 -2.81 -4.14 -1.24
CA SER A 398 -1.51 -4.22 -0.57
C SER A 398 -1.21 -5.60 0.05
N ASP A 399 -2.17 -6.53 0.04
CA ASP A 399 -2.11 -7.84 0.68
C ASP A 399 -1.99 -9.03 -0.27
N ILE A 400 -1.92 -8.83 -1.60
CA ILE A 400 -1.96 -9.95 -2.57
C ILE A 400 -0.77 -9.92 -3.55
N LEU A 401 0.10 -10.94 -3.47
CA LEU A 401 1.21 -11.22 -4.39
C LEU A 401 0.77 -11.59 -5.83
N THR A 402 -0.53 -11.69 -6.08
CA THR A 402 -1.14 -12.11 -7.34
C THR A 402 -1.93 -10.96 -7.97
N ASN A 403 -1.30 -9.82 -8.24
CA ASN A 403 -1.91 -8.79 -9.06
C ASN A 403 -2.15 -9.38 -10.48
N PRO A 404 -3.41 -9.66 -10.87
CA PRO A 404 -3.74 -10.15 -12.22
C PRO A 404 -3.37 -9.13 -13.29
N ARG A 405 -2.71 -9.62 -14.33
CA ARG A 405 -2.28 -8.87 -15.50
C ARG A 405 -2.55 -9.70 -16.75
N GLY A 406 -2.37 -9.12 -17.92
CA GLY A 406 -2.62 -9.76 -19.20
C GLY A 406 -3.97 -9.34 -19.80
N PRO A 407 -4.47 -10.09 -20.79
CA PRO A 407 -5.55 -9.62 -21.65
C PRO A 407 -6.86 -9.47 -20.87
N TYR A 408 -7.62 -8.44 -21.22
CA TYR A 408 -8.97 -8.23 -20.74
C TYR A 408 -9.96 -7.95 -21.87
N ALA A 409 -11.22 -8.25 -21.59
CA ALA A 409 -12.37 -7.83 -22.38
C ALA A 409 -13.43 -7.23 -21.43
N LEU A 410 -13.78 -5.98 -21.70
CA LEU A 410 -14.70 -5.17 -20.92
C LEU A 410 -15.68 -4.49 -21.87
N ARG A 411 -16.90 -4.21 -21.40
CA ARG A 411 -17.85 -3.40 -22.16
C ARG A 411 -18.37 -2.25 -21.31
N VAL A 412 -18.51 -1.08 -21.92
CA VAL A 412 -19.36 -0.03 -21.38
C VAL A 412 -20.75 -0.22 -21.98
N VAL A 413 -21.77 -0.26 -21.14
CA VAL A 413 -23.17 -0.47 -21.53
C VAL A 413 -23.96 0.81 -21.24
N ASP A 414 -24.68 1.33 -22.23
CA ASP A 414 -25.67 2.40 -22.04
C ASP A 414 -26.97 1.74 -21.57
N LEU A 415 -27.34 1.95 -20.30
CA LEU A 415 -28.55 1.40 -19.70
C LEU A 415 -29.82 2.15 -20.16
N GLY A 416 -29.67 3.21 -20.95
CA GLY A 416 -30.74 4.08 -21.39
C GLY A 416 -30.91 5.31 -20.50
N PRO A 417 -32.02 6.04 -20.67
CA PRO A 417 -32.30 7.23 -19.87
C PRO A 417 -32.38 6.90 -18.38
N ASP A 418 -31.74 7.71 -17.54
CA ASP A 418 -31.91 7.76 -16.09
C ASP A 418 -33.26 8.44 -15.75
N GLN A 419 -33.91 8.03 -14.66
CA GLN A 419 -35.20 8.59 -14.24
C GLN A 419 -35.05 9.71 -13.20
N GLY A 420 -33.85 10.28 -13.05
CA GLY A 420 -33.58 11.53 -12.36
C GLY A 420 -33.44 11.37 -10.86
N SER A 421 -32.55 12.16 -10.24
CA SER A 421 -32.05 11.94 -8.88
C SER A 421 -32.76 12.75 -7.78
N GLY A 422 -33.68 13.65 -8.14
CA GLY A 422 -34.28 14.60 -7.22
C GLY A 422 -35.45 15.41 -7.81
N VAL A 423 -35.96 16.37 -7.03
CA VAL A 423 -37.14 17.16 -7.42
C VAL A 423 -36.90 18.03 -8.66
N GLU A 424 -35.66 18.48 -8.87
CA GLU A 424 -35.28 19.39 -9.95
C GLU A 424 -35.29 18.70 -11.32
N ASP A 425 -34.79 17.48 -11.38
CA ASP A 425 -34.60 16.63 -12.57
C ASP A 425 -35.67 15.55 -12.74
N ALA A 426 -36.71 15.54 -11.89
CA ALA A 426 -37.79 14.56 -11.95
C ALA A 426 -38.47 14.47 -13.33
N VAL A 427 -38.55 13.24 -13.83
CA VAL A 427 -39.11 12.91 -15.17
C VAL A 427 -40.64 13.00 -15.14
N PRO A 428 -41.30 13.65 -16.13
CA PRO A 428 -42.75 13.67 -16.21
C PRO A 428 -43.34 12.27 -16.37
N ALA A 429 -44.32 11.93 -15.54
CA ALA A 429 -45.05 10.66 -15.62
C ALA A 429 -46.56 10.88 -15.43
N SER A 430 -47.34 9.83 -15.72
CA SER A 430 -48.81 9.85 -15.65
C SER A 430 -49.31 8.69 -14.81
N VAL A 431 -50.38 8.94 -14.07
CA VAL A 431 -51.07 7.91 -13.27
C VAL A 431 -51.62 6.81 -14.19
N GLY A 432 -51.50 5.55 -13.76
CA GLY A 432 -51.98 4.37 -14.47
C GLY A 432 -51.08 3.89 -15.61
N VAL A 433 -50.00 4.60 -15.94
CA VAL A 433 -49.04 4.19 -16.98
C VAL A 433 -47.87 3.46 -16.30
N PRO A 434 -47.57 2.19 -16.65
CA PRO A 434 -46.38 1.50 -16.16
C PRO A 434 -45.11 2.17 -16.68
N ILE A 435 -44.16 2.45 -15.78
CA ILE A 435 -42.93 3.18 -16.07
C ILE A 435 -41.75 2.21 -15.90
N PRO A 436 -41.11 1.75 -16.99
CA PRO A 436 -39.89 0.98 -16.88
C PRO A 436 -38.73 1.87 -16.44
N GLY A 437 -37.84 1.34 -15.62
CA GLY A 437 -36.63 2.02 -15.18
C GLY A 437 -35.56 1.04 -14.73
N VAL A 438 -34.40 1.55 -14.34
CA VAL A 438 -33.29 0.74 -13.83
C VAL A 438 -32.65 1.49 -12.66
N PHE A 439 -32.63 0.87 -11.47
CA PHE A 439 -31.86 1.42 -10.36
C PHE A 439 -30.37 1.23 -10.65
N ALA A 440 -29.67 2.35 -10.77
CA ALA A 440 -28.35 2.41 -11.33
C ALA A 440 -27.60 3.68 -10.82
N PRO A 441 -26.84 3.65 -9.69
CA PRO A 441 -26.18 2.51 -9.01
C PRO A 441 -26.95 1.85 -7.84
N HIS A 442 -26.27 1.08 -6.97
CA HIS A 442 -26.89 0.57 -5.75
C HIS A 442 -27.42 1.71 -4.85
N ASN A 443 -28.68 1.63 -4.40
CA ASN A 443 -29.44 2.70 -3.71
C ASN A 443 -29.74 3.91 -4.58
N ASP A 444 -29.73 3.77 -5.89
CA ASP A 444 -30.26 4.77 -6.79
C ASP A 444 -31.72 5.12 -6.46
N LYS A 445 -32.06 6.36 -6.76
CA LYS A 445 -33.34 6.99 -6.47
C LYS A 445 -33.82 7.66 -7.74
N ASP A 446 -34.91 7.15 -8.27
CA ASP A 446 -35.58 7.69 -9.44
C ASP A 446 -36.74 8.58 -9.04
N THR A 447 -36.95 9.66 -9.80
CA THR A 447 -37.92 10.69 -9.45
C THR A 447 -38.87 11.01 -10.60
N PHE A 448 -40.18 10.94 -10.30
CA PHE A 448 -41.24 11.10 -11.28
C PHE A 448 -42.18 12.23 -10.89
N ARG A 449 -42.33 13.23 -11.76
CA ARG A 449 -43.28 14.34 -11.58
C ARG A 449 -44.64 13.96 -12.14
N VAL A 450 -45.65 13.94 -11.29
CA VAL A 450 -47.01 13.50 -11.62
C VAL A 450 -48.03 14.52 -11.13
N ASN A 451 -49.01 14.86 -11.96
CA ASN A 451 -50.14 15.67 -11.51
C ASN A 451 -51.12 14.80 -10.75
N VAL A 452 -51.45 15.18 -9.52
CA VAL A 452 -52.44 14.51 -8.67
C VAL A 452 -53.70 15.37 -8.51
N GLU A 453 -54.80 14.75 -8.12
CA GLU A 453 -56.09 15.39 -7.84
C GLU A 453 -56.30 15.55 -6.32
N ALA A 454 -56.98 16.63 -5.91
CA ALA A 454 -57.28 16.86 -4.50
C ALA A 454 -58.24 15.79 -3.94
N GLY A 455 -57.95 15.28 -2.75
CA GLY A 455 -58.76 14.27 -2.06
C GLY A 455 -58.56 12.84 -2.59
N HIS A 456 -57.68 12.62 -3.56
CA HIS A 456 -57.42 11.30 -4.12
C HIS A 456 -56.29 10.59 -3.39
N VAL A 457 -56.40 9.26 -3.37
CA VAL A 457 -55.43 8.33 -2.76
C VAL A 457 -54.70 7.58 -3.87
N TYR A 458 -53.38 7.65 -3.85
CA TYR A 458 -52.51 7.04 -4.85
C TYR A 458 -51.73 5.87 -4.26
N ARG A 459 -51.75 4.73 -4.94
CA ARG A 459 -50.94 3.56 -4.60
C ARG A 459 -49.69 3.47 -5.48
N LEU A 460 -48.54 3.40 -4.84
CA LEU A 460 -47.21 3.29 -5.40
C LEU A 460 -46.73 1.85 -5.27
N ARG A 461 -46.35 1.22 -6.38
CA ARG A 461 -45.83 -0.14 -6.37
C ARG A 461 -44.81 -0.40 -7.48
N LEU A 462 -43.95 -1.39 -7.24
CA LEU A 462 -43.14 -2.04 -8.27
C LEU A 462 -43.85 -3.30 -8.74
N ALA A 463 -43.84 -3.58 -10.05
CA ALA A 463 -44.50 -4.77 -10.62
C ALA A 463 -43.90 -6.08 -10.07
N ASP A 464 -42.57 -6.14 -9.94
CA ASP A 464 -41.83 -7.28 -9.39
C ASP A 464 -41.41 -6.95 -7.94
N ARG A 465 -42.20 -7.38 -6.95
CA ARG A 465 -41.85 -7.22 -5.52
C ARG A 465 -40.68 -8.13 -5.13
N VAL A 466 -39.44 -7.68 -5.35
CA VAL A 466 -38.29 -8.50 -4.94
C VAL A 466 -37.32 -7.81 -3.98
N VAL A 467 -37.40 -6.49 -3.72
CA VAL A 467 -36.35 -5.85 -2.90
C VAL A 467 -36.84 -4.59 -2.19
N SER A 468 -36.19 -4.29 -1.06
CA SER A 468 -36.43 -3.14 -0.16
C SER A 468 -36.62 -1.84 -0.93
N SER A 469 -37.88 -1.48 -1.22
CA SER A 469 -38.22 -0.26 -1.93
C SER A 469 -38.57 0.85 -0.96
N VAL A 470 -38.07 2.06 -1.23
CA VAL A 470 -38.48 3.28 -0.52
C VAL A 470 -39.31 4.11 -1.48
N PHE A 471 -40.54 4.45 -1.07
CA PHE A 471 -41.33 5.47 -1.74
C PHE A 471 -41.34 6.74 -0.89
N GLU A 472 -41.15 7.89 -1.53
CA GLU A 472 -41.24 9.21 -0.93
C GLU A 472 -42.06 10.12 -1.87
N ALA A 473 -42.69 11.16 -1.31
CA ALA A 473 -43.44 12.13 -2.10
C ALA A 473 -43.05 13.54 -1.70
N TYR A 474 -42.77 14.40 -2.68
CA TYR A 474 -42.32 15.76 -2.47
C TYR A 474 -43.15 16.74 -3.27
N ARG A 475 -43.43 17.89 -2.68
CA ARG A 475 -43.95 19.03 -3.42
C ARG A 475 -42.77 19.76 -4.09
N PRO A 476 -42.84 20.12 -5.39
CA PRO A 476 -41.80 20.90 -6.06
C PRO A 476 -41.41 22.20 -5.34
N SER A 477 -42.36 22.85 -4.65
CA SER A 477 -42.09 24.06 -3.87
C SER A 477 -41.51 23.80 -2.46
N GLU A 478 -41.51 22.55 -1.99
CA GLU A 478 -41.00 22.13 -0.68
C GLU A 478 -40.14 20.86 -0.80
N PRO A 479 -39.04 20.88 -1.59
CA PRO A 479 -38.29 19.67 -1.94
C PRO A 479 -37.63 18.95 -0.75
N GLY A 480 -37.44 19.63 0.38
CA GLY A 480 -36.85 19.05 1.59
C GLY A 480 -37.83 18.32 2.52
N ARG A 481 -39.14 18.35 2.21
CA ARG A 481 -40.18 17.78 3.07
C ARG A 481 -40.83 16.57 2.40
N ASN A 482 -40.52 15.37 2.91
CA ASN A 482 -41.25 14.18 2.51
C ASN A 482 -42.69 14.26 3.07
N LEU A 483 -43.66 14.17 2.18
CA LEU A 483 -45.09 14.18 2.48
C LEU A 483 -45.59 12.81 2.93
N MET A 484 -44.86 11.73 2.62
CA MET A 484 -45.10 10.39 3.16
C MET A 484 -44.38 10.31 4.53
N LEU A 485 -45.10 10.65 5.60
CA LEU A 485 -44.56 10.71 6.96
C LEU A 485 -43.91 9.38 7.39
N PHE A 486 -42.71 9.45 7.97
CA PHE A 486 -41.91 8.30 8.36
C PHE A 486 -42.42 7.69 9.68
N ASN A 487 -43.13 6.55 9.65
CA ASN A 487 -43.04 5.44 10.63
C ASN A 487 -43.92 4.21 10.19
N LEU A 488 -43.25 3.07 9.96
CA LEU A 488 -43.67 1.65 9.67
C LEU A 488 -45.18 1.23 9.76
N PRO A 489 -45.69 0.25 8.94
CA PRO A 489 -45.69 0.07 7.47
C PRO A 489 -47.13 -0.11 6.85
N PRO A 490 -47.32 -0.18 5.50
CA PRO A 490 -46.39 0.06 4.38
C PRO A 490 -46.57 1.42 3.67
N LYS A 491 -45.43 1.95 3.20
CA LYS A 491 -45.24 3.25 2.53
C LYS A 491 -45.69 3.24 1.06
N GLU A 492 -46.85 2.67 0.77
CA GLU A 492 -47.33 2.50 -0.61
C GLU A 492 -48.44 3.47 -0.97
N PHE A 493 -49.05 4.15 0.00
CA PHE A 493 -50.21 5.01 -0.24
C PHE A 493 -49.89 6.48 0.06
N PHE A 494 -50.34 7.37 -0.84
CA PHE A 494 -50.20 8.82 -0.74
C PHE A 494 -51.56 9.49 -0.97
N LYS A 495 -52.07 10.20 0.03
CA LYS A 495 -53.29 10.99 -0.07
C LYS A 495 -52.94 12.44 -0.41
N SER A 496 -53.51 12.94 -1.50
CA SER A 496 -53.31 14.33 -1.90
C SER A 496 -54.38 15.23 -1.30
N THR A 497 -53.98 16.38 -0.76
CA THR A 497 -54.92 17.40 -0.25
C THR A 497 -55.27 18.45 -1.30
N ARG A 498 -54.55 18.48 -2.44
CA ARG A 498 -54.63 19.54 -3.45
C ARG A 498 -54.40 18.97 -4.85
N SER A 499 -55.00 19.59 -5.86
CA SER A 499 -54.64 19.31 -7.24
C SER A 499 -53.35 20.05 -7.57
N GLU A 500 -52.23 19.34 -7.55
CA GLU A 500 -50.89 19.89 -7.74
C GLU A 500 -49.92 18.86 -8.34
N PRO A 501 -48.78 19.27 -8.92
CA PRO A 501 -47.72 18.34 -9.25
C PRO A 501 -47.02 17.84 -7.98
N ILE A 502 -46.85 16.53 -7.88
CA ILE A 502 -46.08 15.85 -6.84
C ILE A 502 -44.92 15.11 -7.51
N VAL A 503 -43.76 15.12 -6.87
CA VAL A 503 -42.62 14.28 -7.26
C VAL A 503 -42.64 13.03 -6.40
N PHE A 504 -42.91 11.89 -7.01
CA PHE A 504 -42.72 10.59 -6.38
C PHE A 504 -41.29 10.14 -6.58
N LEU A 505 -40.64 9.76 -5.49
CA LEU A 505 -39.33 9.15 -5.51
C LEU A 505 -39.49 7.67 -5.22
N VAL A 506 -38.85 6.84 -6.04
CA VAL A 506 -38.72 5.41 -5.80
C VAL A 506 -37.25 5.05 -5.71
N GLY A 507 -36.86 4.33 -4.67
CA GLY A 507 -35.50 3.82 -4.52
C GLY A 507 -35.50 2.32 -4.30
N GLY A 508 -34.45 1.66 -4.75
CA GLY A 508 -34.29 0.21 -4.64
C GLY A 508 -32.84 -0.24 -4.71
N VAL A 509 -32.63 -1.56 -4.82
CA VAL A 509 -31.31 -2.10 -5.15
C VAL A 509 -31.13 -2.16 -6.66
N GLN A 510 -29.87 -2.20 -7.10
CA GLN A 510 -29.50 -2.18 -8.52
C GLN A 510 -30.27 -3.21 -9.35
N GLY A 511 -30.84 -2.78 -10.47
CA GLY A 511 -31.54 -3.65 -11.42
C GLY A 511 -32.78 -3.01 -12.05
N PRO A 512 -33.36 -3.68 -13.07
CA PRO A 512 -34.55 -3.18 -13.76
C PRO A 512 -35.79 -3.26 -12.87
N TYR A 513 -36.70 -2.31 -13.06
CA TYR A 513 -38.00 -2.29 -12.39
C TYR A 513 -39.09 -1.73 -13.31
N VAL A 514 -40.35 -1.94 -12.91
CA VAL A 514 -41.51 -1.26 -13.49
C VAL A 514 -42.28 -0.60 -12.37
N PHE A 515 -42.27 0.74 -12.34
CA PHE A 515 -42.97 1.55 -11.36
C PHE A 515 -44.38 1.85 -11.83
N ILE A 516 -45.34 1.72 -10.91
CA ILE A 516 -46.76 1.87 -11.18
C ILE A 516 -47.35 2.77 -10.10
N ILE A 517 -48.06 3.79 -10.56
CA ILE A 517 -48.83 4.73 -9.73
C ILE A 517 -50.29 4.51 -10.08
N GLU A 518 -51.09 4.09 -9.12
CA GLU A 518 -52.52 3.81 -9.30
C GLU A 518 -53.32 4.87 -8.55
N ASP A 519 -54.32 5.47 -9.20
CA ASP A 519 -55.36 6.22 -8.50
C ASP A 519 -56.34 5.20 -7.91
N VAL A 520 -56.43 5.14 -6.59
CA VAL A 520 -57.32 4.22 -5.86
C VAL A 520 -58.72 4.82 -5.73
N GLY A 521 -58.86 6.12 -5.98
CA GLY A 521 -60.10 6.87 -5.87
C GLY A 521 -60.00 7.99 -4.85
N GLN A 522 -61.17 8.55 -4.52
CA GLN A 522 -61.30 9.51 -3.44
C GLN A 522 -61.26 8.81 -2.09
N ASP A 523 -60.67 9.52 -1.15
CA ASP A 523 -60.86 9.33 0.28
C ASP A 523 -62.31 9.05 0.63
N ASP A 524 -62.59 7.95 1.33
CA ASP A 524 -63.97 7.49 1.50
C ASP A 524 -64.72 8.19 2.63
N HIS A 525 -63.99 8.69 3.63
CA HIS A 525 -64.51 9.48 4.74
C HIS A 525 -63.56 10.63 5.09
N ALA A 526 -64.09 11.70 5.67
CA ALA A 526 -63.30 12.91 5.89
C ALA A 526 -62.38 12.82 7.12
N ASP A 527 -61.15 13.29 6.94
CA ASP A 527 -60.10 13.51 7.96
C ASP A 527 -60.44 14.55 9.03
N ALA A 528 -61.45 15.39 8.79
CA ALA A 528 -61.76 16.51 9.66
C ALA A 528 -63.13 16.33 10.34
N LEU A 529 -63.18 16.66 11.62
CA LEU A 529 -64.41 16.66 12.42
C LEU A 529 -65.52 17.51 11.77
N GLU A 530 -65.17 18.66 11.18
CA GLU A 530 -66.11 19.58 10.54
C GLU A 530 -66.79 18.97 9.31
N ASP A 531 -66.11 18.04 8.64
CA ASP A 531 -66.54 17.38 7.42
C ASP A 531 -67.01 15.93 7.67
N ALA A 532 -67.21 15.56 8.94
CA ALA A 532 -67.57 14.22 9.36
C ALA A 532 -68.76 13.64 8.58
N THR A 533 -68.60 12.39 8.14
CA THR A 533 -69.61 11.65 7.41
C THR A 533 -70.88 11.49 8.25
N VAL A 534 -72.00 12.06 7.79
CA VAL A 534 -73.25 11.99 8.53
C VAL A 534 -73.88 10.61 8.39
N VAL A 535 -74.03 9.90 9.51
CA VAL A 535 -74.64 8.58 9.58
C VAL A 535 -76.09 8.70 10.08
N PRO A 536 -77.11 8.42 9.24
CA PRO A 536 -78.51 8.63 9.59
C PRO A 536 -79.07 7.51 10.47
N ALA A 537 -79.86 7.86 11.49
CA ALA A 537 -80.67 6.89 12.21
C ALA A 537 -81.72 6.24 11.29
N PRO A 538 -82.02 4.92 11.41
CA PRO A 538 -81.59 3.99 12.48
C PRO A 538 -80.28 3.25 12.19
N MET A 539 -79.58 3.56 11.11
CA MET A 539 -78.38 2.83 10.69
C MET A 539 -77.18 3.36 11.46
N LEU A 540 -76.94 2.82 12.66
CA LEU A 540 -75.74 3.19 13.45
C LEU A 540 -74.55 2.30 13.08
N TYR A 541 -74.22 2.24 11.80
CA TYR A 541 -73.02 1.55 11.30
C TYR A 541 -72.51 2.24 10.03
N ALA A 542 -71.20 2.13 9.78
CA ALA A 542 -70.59 2.49 8.51
C ALA A 542 -69.42 1.55 8.20
N GLU A 543 -69.07 1.50 6.92
CA GLU A 543 -67.94 0.75 6.37
C GLU A 543 -67.04 1.75 5.67
N GLY A 544 -65.72 1.57 5.80
CA GLY A 544 -64.72 2.42 5.17
C GLY A 544 -63.38 1.70 5.05
N TRP A 545 -62.38 2.43 4.56
CA TRP A 545 -61.03 1.97 4.31
C TRP A 545 -60.06 2.90 5.00
N ILE A 546 -59.05 2.33 5.66
CA ILE A 546 -57.90 3.13 6.08
C ILE A 546 -57.06 3.41 4.83
N ASP A 547 -57.13 4.61 4.28
CA ASP A 547 -56.48 4.98 3.02
C ASP A 547 -54.98 5.23 3.17
N THR A 548 -54.56 5.78 4.31
CA THR A 548 -53.14 5.97 4.66
C THR A 548 -52.85 5.59 6.11
N SER A 549 -51.58 5.57 6.50
CA SER A 549 -51.21 5.14 7.86
C SER A 549 -51.64 6.14 8.96
N HIS A 550 -52.05 7.34 8.55
CA HIS A 550 -52.51 8.45 9.38
C HIS A 550 -53.92 8.90 9.02
N ASP A 551 -54.64 8.05 8.29
CA ASP A 551 -56.01 8.33 7.91
C ASP A 551 -56.90 8.45 9.15
N GLU A 552 -57.78 9.44 9.13
CA GLU A 552 -58.76 9.65 10.18
C GLU A 552 -60.15 9.68 9.53
N ASP A 553 -61.07 8.84 9.97
CA ASP A 553 -62.44 8.90 9.46
C ASP A 553 -63.35 9.39 10.57
N TRP A 554 -63.93 10.57 10.33
CA TRP A 554 -64.88 11.17 11.24
C TRP A 554 -66.31 10.88 10.80
N PHE A 555 -67.14 10.45 11.74
CA PHE A 555 -68.56 10.19 11.55
C PHE A 555 -69.40 10.99 12.53
N ALA A 556 -70.54 11.51 12.06
CA ALA A 556 -71.46 12.32 12.85
C ALA A 556 -72.86 11.70 12.89
N PHE A 557 -73.44 11.50 14.07
CA PHE A 557 -74.79 10.91 14.20
C PHE A 557 -75.49 11.37 15.48
N ASP A 558 -76.82 11.21 15.51
CA ASP A 558 -77.64 11.58 16.68
C ASP A 558 -77.95 10.33 17.51
N LEU A 559 -77.62 10.37 18.82
CA LEU A 559 -77.89 9.28 19.76
C LEU A 559 -78.94 9.69 20.79
N GLU A 560 -79.71 8.72 21.28
CA GLU A 560 -80.51 8.85 22.50
C GLU A 560 -79.66 8.59 23.76
N ALA A 561 -80.08 9.13 24.91
CA ALA A 561 -79.43 8.93 26.22
C ALA A 561 -79.63 7.51 26.81
N ARG A 562 -79.12 6.49 26.12
CA ARG A 562 -79.11 5.07 26.52
C ARG A 562 -77.74 4.44 26.29
N ALA A 563 -77.52 3.22 26.77
CA ALA A 563 -76.26 2.52 26.56
C ALA A 563 -76.17 1.97 25.13
N TYR A 564 -74.97 1.99 24.56
CA TYR A 564 -74.66 1.38 23.27
C TYR A 564 -73.41 0.49 23.40
N GLU A 565 -73.45 -0.67 22.76
CA GLU A 565 -72.26 -1.47 22.53
C GLU A 565 -71.58 -1.00 21.25
N VAL A 566 -70.31 -0.59 21.34
CA VAL A 566 -69.48 -0.30 20.17
C VAL A 566 -68.82 -1.58 19.71
N ARG A 567 -69.09 -1.98 18.47
CA ARG A 567 -68.39 -3.08 17.82
C ARG A 567 -67.61 -2.55 16.65
N ALA A 568 -66.36 -2.96 16.55
CA ALA A 568 -65.53 -2.65 15.40
C ALA A 568 -64.79 -3.90 14.97
N PHE A 569 -64.75 -4.13 13.66
CA PHE A 569 -64.08 -5.28 13.10
C PHE A 569 -63.26 -4.85 11.86
N PRO A 570 -62.02 -5.36 11.74
CA PRO A 570 -61.36 -5.44 10.44
C PRO A 570 -62.20 -6.39 9.58
N GLN A 571 -62.50 -6.03 8.33
CA GLN A 571 -63.25 -6.96 7.47
C GLN A 571 -62.36 -8.12 6.96
N ASP A 572 -61.05 -8.00 7.08
CA ASP A 572 -60.04 -8.91 6.54
C ASP A 572 -59.20 -9.65 7.63
N GLY A 573 -59.44 -9.39 8.92
CA GLY A 573 -58.69 -9.99 10.02
C GLY A 573 -57.35 -9.31 10.36
N SER A 574 -57.03 -8.16 9.75
CA SER A 574 -55.95 -7.27 10.20
C SER A 574 -56.26 -6.66 11.57
N GLY A 575 -55.34 -5.96 12.26
CA GLY A 575 -55.71 -5.33 13.54
C GLY A 575 -56.82 -4.30 13.36
N ALA A 576 -57.88 -4.31 14.19
CA ALA A 576 -58.94 -3.30 14.10
C ALA A 576 -58.34 -1.89 14.29
N PRO A 577 -58.78 -0.87 13.52
CA PRO A 577 -58.34 0.50 13.77
C PRO A 577 -58.75 0.97 15.17
N GLY A 578 -58.17 2.06 15.65
CA GLY A 578 -58.62 2.70 16.88
C GLY A 578 -60.00 3.32 16.69
N PHE A 579 -60.85 3.28 17.72
CA PHE A 579 -62.17 3.92 17.70
C PHE A 579 -62.38 4.73 18.97
N ALA A 580 -62.93 5.92 18.84
CA ALA A 580 -63.34 6.75 19.95
C ALA A 580 -64.71 7.36 19.70
N LEU A 581 -65.68 7.08 20.58
CA LEU A 581 -66.95 7.79 20.60
C LEU A 581 -66.80 9.05 21.46
N LEU A 582 -67.15 10.19 20.88
CA LEU A 582 -66.93 11.53 21.42
C LEU A 582 -68.26 12.28 21.53
N GLU A 583 -68.39 13.10 22.57
CA GLU A 583 -69.51 14.02 22.78
C GLU A 583 -69.57 15.07 21.65
N ALA A 584 -70.61 15.92 21.67
CA ALA A 584 -70.84 16.94 20.65
C ALA A 584 -69.68 17.95 20.45
N ASP A 585 -68.71 18.02 21.36
CA ASP A 585 -67.52 18.85 21.24
C ASP A 585 -66.41 18.21 20.39
N GLY A 586 -66.56 16.94 19.99
CA GLY A 586 -65.58 16.18 19.20
C GLY A 586 -64.26 15.90 19.93
N VAL A 587 -64.19 16.11 21.24
CA VAL A 587 -62.97 15.96 22.04
C VAL A 587 -63.20 15.13 23.30
N THR A 588 -64.34 15.29 23.95
CA THR A 588 -64.64 14.60 25.21
C THR A 588 -65.14 13.18 24.91
N PRO A 589 -64.46 12.12 25.39
CA PRO A 589 -64.93 10.75 25.21
C PRO A 589 -66.27 10.51 25.94
N VAL A 590 -67.19 9.80 25.28
CA VAL A 590 -68.44 9.39 25.92
C VAL A 590 -68.12 8.41 27.07
N PRO A 591 -68.72 8.58 28.27
CA PRO A 591 -68.42 7.74 29.41
C PRO A 591 -68.70 6.25 29.14
N THR A 592 -67.73 5.40 29.49
CA THR A 592 -67.86 3.94 29.45
C THR A 592 -68.38 3.39 30.77
N GLN A 593 -69.30 2.43 30.70
CA GLN A 593 -69.88 1.78 31.86
C GLN A 593 -68.93 0.70 32.40
N ALA A 594 -68.57 0.83 33.67
CA ALA A 594 -67.71 -0.13 34.36
C ALA A 594 -68.34 -1.54 34.35
N GLY A 595 -67.59 -2.52 33.85
CA GLY A 595 -67.97 -3.93 33.85
C GLY A 595 -68.62 -4.45 32.57
N THR A 596 -69.25 -3.59 31.74
CA THR A 596 -69.81 -3.97 30.43
C THR A 596 -69.02 -3.42 29.26
N GLY A 597 -68.36 -2.27 29.43
CA GLY A 597 -67.64 -1.58 28.34
C GLY A 597 -68.55 -0.79 27.40
N ASP A 598 -69.87 -0.81 27.64
CA ASP A 598 -70.83 -0.03 26.85
C ASP A 598 -70.61 1.47 27.06
N VAL A 599 -70.81 2.25 26.01
CA VAL A 599 -70.76 3.72 26.06
C VAL A 599 -72.15 4.29 26.31
N ARG A 600 -72.25 5.34 27.13
CA ARG A 600 -73.54 5.93 27.50
C ARG A 600 -73.56 7.46 27.34
N PRO A 601 -74.13 7.95 26.22
CA PRO A 601 -74.52 9.35 26.06
C PRO A 601 -75.27 9.90 27.28
N VAL A 602 -74.83 11.06 27.76
CA VAL A 602 -75.43 11.73 28.93
C VAL A 602 -76.75 12.41 28.57
N ALA A 603 -76.91 12.84 27.32
CA ALA A 603 -78.10 13.49 26.80
C ALA A 603 -78.39 13.02 25.36
N PRO A 604 -79.64 13.12 24.87
CA PRO A 604 -79.90 12.93 23.45
C PRO A 604 -79.29 14.09 22.66
N GLY A 605 -78.64 13.81 21.52
CA GLY A 605 -78.01 14.85 20.71
C GLY A 605 -76.99 14.30 19.71
N ARG A 606 -76.19 15.21 19.15
CA ARG A 606 -75.11 14.91 18.19
C ARG A 606 -73.91 14.32 18.91
N TYR A 607 -73.35 13.27 18.33
CA TYR A 607 -72.12 12.60 18.75
C TYR A 607 -71.24 12.35 17.54
N PHE A 608 -69.94 12.13 17.81
CA PHE A 608 -68.96 11.83 16.78
C PHE A 608 -68.27 10.51 17.06
N LEU A 609 -68.03 9.72 16.03
CA LEU A 609 -67.10 8.60 16.09
C LEU A 609 -65.88 8.95 15.26
N HIS A 610 -64.72 8.84 15.90
CA HIS A 610 -63.42 8.91 15.25
C HIS A 610 -62.91 7.50 15.04
N VAL A 611 -62.57 7.17 13.79
CA VAL A 611 -61.89 5.94 13.39
C VAL A 611 -60.50 6.30 12.92
N GLY A 612 -59.49 5.69 13.51
CA GLY A 612 -58.11 6.11 13.32
C GLY A 612 -57.33 5.89 14.60
N HIS A 613 -56.02 5.69 14.49
CA HIS A 613 -55.22 5.33 15.65
C HIS A 613 -54.28 6.49 16.07
N PRO A 614 -54.49 7.13 17.24
CA PRO A 614 -53.72 8.31 17.65
C PRO A 614 -52.24 8.02 18.01
N PHE A 615 -51.87 6.75 18.28
CA PHE A 615 -50.51 6.38 18.73
C PHE A 615 -49.79 5.26 17.96
N ILE A 616 -50.42 4.58 16.99
CA ILE A 616 -49.89 3.43 16.25
C ILE A 616 -50.38 3.59 14.82
N PRO A 617 -49.52 3.55 13.79
CA PRO A 617 -49.95 3.66 12.40
C PRO A 617 -50.94 2.54 12.05
N ALA A 618 -52.08 2.90 11.44
CA ALA A 618 -53.00 1.91 10.89
C ALA A 618 -52.41 1.31 9.60
N THR A 619 -52.85 0.11 9.20
CA THR A 619 -52.39 -0.52 7.95
C THR A 619 -53.21 0.05 6.79
N PRO A 620 -52.59 0.78 5.84
CA PRO A 620 -53.27 1.28 4.64
C PRO A 620 -53.88 0.16 3.80
N GLY A 621 -55.03 0.44 3.20
CA GLY A 621 -55.83 -0.52 2.44
C GLY A 621 -56.57 -1.53 3.31
N THR A 622 -56.71 -1.28 4.62
CA THR A 622 -57.50 -2.14 5.53
C THR A 622 -58.96 -1.71 5.51
N PRO A 623 -59.89 -2.57 5.05
CA PRO A 623 -61.31 -2.31 5.18
C PRO A 623 -61.77 -2.51 6.63
N TYR A 624 -62.61 -1.62 7.12
CA TYR A 624 -63.21 -1.73 8.45
C TYR A 624 -64.73 -1.59 8.40
N ARG A 625 -65.35 -1.99 9.50
CA ARG A 625 -66.75 -1.72 9.79
C ARG A 625 -66.90 -1.45 11.28
N TRP A 626 -67.67 -0.44 11.62
CA TRP A 626 -68.10 -0.19 12.99
C TRP A 626 -69.61 -0.21 13.10
N GLU A 627 -70.12 -0.60 14.27
CA GLU A 627 -71.54 -0.69 14.58
C GLU A 627 -71.79 -0.22 16.03
N LEU A 628 -72.86 0.53 16.24
CA LEU A 628 -73.38 0.85 17.57
C LEU A 628 -74.71 0.13 17.79
N HIS A 629 -74.74 -0.77 18.76
CA HIS A 629 -75.94 -1.53 19.10
C HIS A 629 -76.60 -0.94 20.34
N PRO A 630 -77.83 -0.40 20.26
CA PRO A 630 -78.54 0.06 21.46
C PRO A 630 -78.80 -1.11 22.41
N ARG A 631 -78.52 -0.91 23.69
CA ARG A 631 -78.70 -1.89 24.77
C ARG A 631 -79.97 -1.67 25.58
#